data_AF-A0A8H5HX45-F1
#
_entry.id   AF-A0A8H5HX45-F1
#
_cell.length_a   1.000
_cell.length_b   1.000
_cell.length_c   1.000
_cell.angle_alpha   90.00
_cell.angle_beta   90.00
_cell.angle_gamma   90.00
#
_symmetry.space_group_name_H-M   'P 1'
#
loop_
_entity.id
_entity.type
_entity.pdbx_description
1 polymer ?
#
loop_
_entity_poly.entity_id
_entity_poly.type
_entity_poly.pdbx_seq_one_letter_code
_entity_poly.pdbx_strand_id
1 'polypeptide(L)'
;MRCNKDIVLVGRNILLVPYQVKHVPTYHGWMLDEDLRLLTASEPLTLEQEYEMQRKWQADEDKLTFIILAHEGKFSGPEDALPSDTCVSDFPMIGDVNIFFSASRLTVSSSGLHSDDGIQEEEFTAEAEIMIAGIWDKFHTQLGPD
;
A
#
# COMPACT_ATOMS: atom_id res chain seq x y z
N MET A 1 -6.01 -0.98 8.48
CA MET A 1 -4.69 -1.63 8.55
C MET A 1 -4.42 -2.29 9.92
N ARG A 2 -5.34 -3.11 10.44
CA ARG A 2 -5.09 -3.81 11.72
C ARG A 2 -4.22 -5.06 11.58
N CYS A 3 -4.46 -5.87 10.55
CA CYS A 3 -3.80 -7.17 10.39
C CYS A 3 -2.37 -7.06 9.84
N ASN A 4 -2.03 -6.01 9.09
CA ASN A 4 -0.69 -5.82 8.55
C ASN A 4 0.24 -4.97 9.43
N LYS A 5 -0.21 -4.43 10.58
CA LYS A 5 0.54 -3.42 11.36
C LYS A 5 1.96 -3.82 11.78
N ASP A 6 2.23 -5.11 11.92
CA ASP A 6 3.52 -5.67 12.33
C ASP A 6 4.16 -6.54 11.23
N ILE A 7 3.66 -6.46 9.99
CA ILE A 7 4.12 -7.29 8.87
C ILE A 7 5.07 -6.49 7.98
N VAL A 8 6.30 -6.97 7.82
CA VAL A 8 7.22 -6.55 6.76
C VAL A 8 7.26 -7.65 5.71
N LEU A 9 7.01 -7.32 4.45
CA LEU A 9 7.20 -8.26 3.34
C LEU A 9 8.56 -7.99 2.71
N VAL A 10 9.45 -8.98 2.78
CA VAL A 10 10.80 -8.90 2.23
C VAL A 10 10.80 -9.39 0.79
N GLY A 11 11.01 -8.47 -0.14
CA GLY A 11 11.24 -8.76 -1.55
C GLY A 11 12.72 -8.85 -1.89
N ARG A 12 13.03 -9.12 -3.16
CA ARG A 12 14.42 -9.18 -3.64
C ARG A 12 15.13 -7.82 -3.62
N ASN A 13 14.39 -6.76 -3.95
CA ASN A 13 14.92 -5.39 -4.10
C ASN A 13 14.14 -4.36 -3.28
N ILE A 14 13.03 -4.76 -2.68
CA ILE A 14 12.10 -3.88 -1.98
C ILE A 14 11.64 -4.50 -0.67
N LEU A 15 11.28 -3.64 0.29
CA LEU A 15 10.49 -4.01 1.45
C LEU A 15 9.11 -3.39 1.31
N LEU A 16 8.07 -4.13 1.70
CA LEU A 16 6.75 -3.55 1.94
C LEU A 16 6.55 -3.42 3.45
N VAL A 17 6.43 -2.19 3.93
CA VAL A 17 6.26 -1.90 5.37
C VAL A 17 4.91 -1.25 5.60
N PRO A 18 4.26 -1.44 6.77
CA PRO A 18 2.94 -0.87 7.01
C PRO A 18 2.99 0.66 6.97
N TYR A 19 1.96 1.31 6.44
CA TYR A 19 1.90 2.76 6.43
C TYR A 19 1.75 3.34 7.85
N GLN A 20 2.75 4.09 8.29
CA GLN A 20 2.88 4.65 9.63
C GLN A 20 2.94 6.18 9.57
N VAL A 21 2.65 6.82 10.71
CA VAL A 21 2.70 8.29 10.90
C VAL A 21 4.01 8.90 10.38
N LYS A 22 5.15 8.21 10.56
CA LYS A 22 6.47 8.68 10.10
C LYS A 22 6.61 8.83 8.59
N HIS A 23 5.77 8.15 7.80
CA HIS A 23 5.78 8.19 6.34
C HIS A 23 4.93 9.34 5.77
N VAL A 24 4.04 9.93 6.58
CA VAL A 24 3.10 10.98 6.16
C VAL A 24 3.81 12.19 5.50
N PRO A 25 4.92 12.73 6.04
CA PRO A 25 5.58 13.88 5.41
C PRO A 25 6.09 13.59 3.99
N THR A 26 6.67 12.41 3.76
CA THR A 26 7.16 12.00 2.45
C THR A 26 6.00 11.74 1.49
N TYR A 27 4.97 11.03 1.95
CA TYR A 27 3.77 10.76 1.16
C TYR A 27 3.06 12.07 0.75
N HIS A 28 2.90 13.00 1.69
CA HIS A 28 2.34 14.32 1.41
C HIS A 28 3.17 15.06 0.34
N GLY A 29 4.50 15.00 0.42
CA GLY A 29 5.39 15.55 -0.59
C GLY A 29 5.12 14.99 -1.99
N TRP A 30 4.82 13.69 -2.11
CA TRP A 30 4.40 13.09 -3.37
C TRP A 30 3.03 13.61 -3.83
N MET A 31 2.07 13.78 -2.93
CA MET A 31 0.72 14.28 -3.27
C MET A 31 0.67 15.78 -3.61
N LEU A 32 1.80 16.50 -3.49
CA LEU A 32 1.93 17.84 -4.05
C LEU A 32 2.12 17.83 -5.58
N ASP A 33 2.57 16.71 -6.16
CA ASP A 33 2.71 16.53 -7.60
C ASP A 33 1.33 16.31 -8.25
N GLU A 34 0.97 17.18 -9.20
CA GLU A 34 -0.34 17.13 -9.85
C GLU A 34 -0.51 15.91 -10.76
N ASP A 35 0.56 15.49 -11.45
CA ASP A 35 0.52 14.35 -12.36
C ASP A 35 0.36 13.06 -11.56
N LEU A 36 1.07 12.94 -10.43
CA LEU A 36 0.94 11.79 -9.55
C LEU A 36 -0.46 11.70 -8.92
N ARG A 37 -1.03 12.84 -8.48
CA ARG A 37 -2.42 12.87 -8.00
C ARG A 37 -3.41 12.45 -9.09
N LEU A 38 -3.24 12.95 -10.31
CA LEU A 38 -4.13 12.62 -11.42
C LEU A 38 -4.09 11.11 -11.74
N LEU A 39 -2.89 10.52 -11.77
CA LEU A 39 -2.71 9.09 -12.03
C LEU A 39 -3.27 8.19 -10.93
N THR A 40 -3.32 8.68 -9.69
CA THR A 40 -3.88 7.97 -8.53
C THR A 40 -5.32 8.35 -8.22
N ALA A 41 -5.93 9.24 -9.02
CA ALA A 41 -7.23 9.85 -8.74
C ALA A 41 -7.35 10.42 -7.30
N SER A 42 -6.25 10.95 -6.77
CA SER A 42 -6.18 11.49 -5.41
C SER A 42 -6.54 12.98 -5.37
N GLU A 43 -7.33 13.37 -4.36
CA GLU A 43 -7.61 14.78 -4.08
C GLU A 43 -6.48 15.43 -3.28
N PRO A 44 -6.19 16.73 -3.48
CA PRO A 44 -5.19 17.44 -2.69
C PRO A 44 -5.65 17.60 -1.24
N LEU A 45 -4.80 17.18 -0.31
CA LEU A 45 -5.01 17.33 1.13
C LEU A 45 -3.91 18.20 1.75
N THR A 46 -4.25 18.91 2.82
CA THR A 46 -3.26 19.53 3.71
C THR A 46 -2.51 18.46 4.51
N LEU A 47 -1.31 18.78 4.99
CA LEU A 47 -0.51 17.85 5.79
C LEU A 47 -1.27 17.35 7.03
N GLU A 48 -2.03 18.23 7.69
CA GLU A 48 -2.86 17.87 8.84
C GLU A 48 -3.98 16.88 8.45
N GLN A 49 -4.60 17.07 7.30
CA GLN A 49 -5.62 16.15 6.76
C GLN A 49 -5.01 14.78 6.41
N GLU A 50 -3.78 14.73 5.89
CA GLU A 50 -3.07 13.47 5.65
C GLU A 50 -2.85 12.70 6.95
N TYR A 51 -2.45 13.39 8.03
CA TYR A 51 -2.34 12.77 9.35
C TYR A 51 -3.69 12.26 9.87
N GLU A 52 -4.78 12.96 9.60
CA GLU A 52 -6.13 12.50 9.95
C GLU A 52 -6.55 11.27 9.17
N MET A 53 -6.32 11.25 7.85
CA MET A 53 -6.62 10.11 6.99
C MET A 53 -5.78 8.89 7.37
N GLN A 54 -4.50 9.06 7.63
CA GLN A 54 -3.62 7.99 8.07
C GLN A 54 -4.13 7.33 9.36
N ARG A 55 -4.58 8.14 10.34
CA ARG A 55 -5.17 7.61 11.58
C ARG A 55 -6.45 6.81 11.34
N LYS A 56 -7.31 7.25 10.42
CA LYS A 56 -8.53 6.54 10.05
C LYS A 56 -8.19 5.19 9.40
N TRP A 57 -7.31 5.19 8.40
CA TRP A 57 -6.92 3.98 7.68
C TRP A 57 -6.19 2.95 8.56
N GLN A 58 -5.54 3.37 9.65
CA GLN A 58 -4.97 2.41 10.61
C GLN A 58 -6.02 1.45 11.17
N ALA A 59 -7.26 1.90 11.34
CA ALA A 59 -8.35 1.10 11.90
C ALA A 59 -9.10 0.24 10.87
N ASP A 60 -8.92 0.46 9.56
CA ASP A 60 -9.67 -0.29 8.52
C ASP A 60 -9.39 -1.80 8.56
N GLU A 61 -10.41 -2.61 8.30
CA GLU A 61 -10.30 -4.07 8.31
C GLU A 61 -10.29 -4.67 6.90
N ASP A 62 -10.79 -3.92 5.92
CA ASP A 62 -10.92 -4.25 4.51
C ASP A 62 -9.82 -3.63 3.63
N LYS A 63 -8.95 -2.79 4.21
CA LYS A 63 -7.84 -2.13 3.51
C LYS A 63 -6.48 -2.35 4.18
N LEU A 64 -5.49 -2.70 3.37
CA LEU A 64 -4.06 -2.71 3.74
C LEU A 64 -3.31 -1.68 2.91
N THR A 65 -2.53 -0.82 3.57
CA THR A 65 -1.59 0.06 2.89
C THR A 65 -0.17 -0.27 3.33
N PHE A 66 0.70 -0.50 2.36
CA PHE A 66 2.13 -0.65 2.55
C PHE A 66 2.89 0.46 1.85
N ILE A 67 3.97 0.93 2.46
CA ILE A 67 4.98 1.75 1.80
C ILE A 67 6.04 0.84 1.20
N ILE A 68 6.44 1.16 -0.03
CA ILE A 68 7.50 0.47 -0.76
C ILE A 68 8.83 1.15 -0.42
N LEU A 69 9.74 0.42 0.20
CA LEU A 69 11.12 0.86 0.44
C LEU A 69 12.07 0.18 -0.54
N ALA A 70 12.96 0.92 -1.19
CA ALA A 70 13.95 0.35 -2.12
C ALA A 70 15.26 0.01 -1.40
N HIS A 71 15.61 -1.27 -1.36
CA HIS A 71 16.89 -1.72 -0.78
C HIS A 71 17.87 -2.28 -1.80
N GLU A 72 17.46 -2.56 -3.04
CA GLU A 72 18.35 -3.00 -4.14
C GLU A 72 19.25 -4.20 -3.77
N GLY A 73 18.72 -5.19 -3.04
CA GLY A 73 19.48 -6.34 -2.57
C GLY A 73 20.41 -6.08 -1.37
N LYS A 74 20.40 -4.87 -0.79
CA LYS A 74 21.24 -4.49 0.36
C LYS A 74 20.61 -4.82 1.72
N PHE A 75 19.35 -5.24 1.77
CA PHE A 75 18.71 -5.68 3.01
C PHE A 75 19.31 -7.01 3.44
N SER A 76 19.85 -7.04 4.65
CA SER A 76 20.45 -8.21 5.30
C SER A 76 19.79 -8.53 6.65
N GLY A 77 18.61 -7.95 6.90
CA GLY A 77 17.83 -8.24 8.10
C GLY A 77 17.17 -9.62 8.05
N PRO A 78 16.57 -10.05 9.17
CA PRO A 78 15.89 -11.34 9.23
C PRO A 78 14.58 -11.31 8.43
N GLU A 79 14.06 -12.49 8.05
CA GLU A 79 12.79 -12.61 7.31
C GLU A 79 11.58 -12.17 8.16
N ASP A 80 11.67 -12.29 9.48
CA ASP A 80 10.65 -11.88 10.46
C ASP A 80 10.92 -10.47 11.03
N ALA A 81 11.64 -9.63 10.28
CA ALA A 81 11.89 -8.24 10.66
C ALA A 81 10.59 -7.49 10.96
N LEU A 82 10.63 -6.67 12.00
CA LEU A 82 9.50 -5.83 12.41
C LEU A 82 9.61 -4.44 11.78
N PRO A 83 8.49 -3.73 11.56
CA PRO A 83 8.51 -2.36 11.06
C PRO A 83 9.27 -1.35 11.96
N SER A 84 9.49 -1.72 13.22
CA SER A 84 10.25 -0.96 14.21
C SER A 84 11.76 -1.19 14.14
N ASP A 85 12.23 -2.20 13.40
CA ASP A 85 13.64 -2.53 13.33
C ASP A 85 14.41 -1.48 12.53
N THR A 86 15.55 -1.04 13.06
CA THR A 86 16.38 0.00 12.42
C THR A 86 16.80 -0.42 11.01
N CYS A 87 17.08 -1.71 10.79
CA CYS A 87 17.47 -2.24 9.49
C CYS A 87 16.39 -2.12 8.41
N VAL A 88 15.13 -1.85 8.77
CA VAL A 88 14.01 -1.66 7.84
C VAL A 88 13.85 -0.19 7.47
N SER A 89 14.05 0.73 8.42
CA SER A 89 13.76 2.17 8.24
C SER A 89 14.77 2.96 7.42
N ASP A 90 15.94 2.38 7.11
CA ASP A 90 17.06 3.09 6.48
C ASP A 90 16.92 3.24 4.96
N PHE A 91 15.90 2.62 4.36
CA PHE A 91 15.72 2.60 2.91
C PHE A 91 14.76 3.70 2.41
N PRO A 92 15.03 4.29 1.23
CA PRO A 92 14.18 5.32 0.65
C PRO A 92 12.79 4.78 0.31
N MET A 93 11.77 5.55 0.64
CA MET A 93 10.41 5.33 0.16
C MET A 93 10.34 5.62 -1.34
N ILE A 94 9.71 4.74 -2.12
CA ILE A 94 9.58 4.89 -3.58
C ILE A 94 8.16 4.76 -4.11
N GLY A 95 7.19 4.49 -3.23
CA GLY A 95 5.78 4.34 -3.58
C GLY A 95 4.99 3.66 -2.46
N ASP A 96 3.77 3.26 -2.77
CA ASP A 96 2.88 2.53 -1.88
C ASP A 96 2.06 1.46 -2.63
N VAL A 97 1.50 0.54 -1.84
CA VAL A 97 0.57 -0.51 -2.29
C VAL A 97 -0.66 -0.43 -1.42
N ASN A 98 -1.82 -0.20 -2.04
CA ASN A 98 -3.13 -0.29 -1.39
C ASN A 98 -3.81 -1.58 -1.82
N ILE A 99 -4.18 -2.43 -0.86
CA ILE A 99 -4.91 -3.68 -1.09
C ILE A 99 -6.29 -3.54 -0.48
N PHE A 100 -7.33 -3.74 -1.29
CA PHE A 100 -8.73 -3.67 -0.89
C PHE A 100 -9.36 -5.05 -0.99
N PHE A 101 -10.09 -5.45 0.05
CA PHE A 101 -10.80 -6.73 0.10
C PHE A 101 -12.29 -6.52 -0.08
N SER A 102 -12.90 -7.32 -0.96
CA SER A 102 -14.34 -7.30 -1.19
C SER A 102 -14.91 -8.72 -1.16
N ALA A 103 -15.92 -8.91 -0.32
CA ALA A 103 -16.68 -10.16 -0.26
C ALA A 103 -18.05 -9.92 -0.92
N SER A 104 -18.25 -10.52 -2.10
CA SER A 104 -19.55 -10.50 -2.77
C SER A 104 -20.31 -11.79 -2.47
N ARG A 105 -21.48 -11.65 -1.84
CA ARG A 105 -22.42 -12.76 -1.69
C ARG A 105 -23.14 -12.99 -3.01
N LEU A 106 -22.74 -14.02 -3.75
CA LEU A 106 -23.50 -14.50 -4.89
C LEU A 106 -24.78 -15.18 -4.39
N THR A 107 -25.93 -14.58 -4.67
CA THR A 107 -27.20 -15.33 -4.62
C THR A 107 -27.29 -16.14 -5.90
N VAL A 108 -26.94 -17.43 -5.83
CA VAL A 108 -27.21 -18.35 -6.94
C VAL A 108 -28.73 -18.43 -7.07
N SER A 109 -29.28 -17.70 -8.03
CA SER A 109 -30.68 -17.82 -8.43
C SER A 109 -30.81 -19.12 -9.20
N SER A 110 -30.87 -20.25 -8.48
CA SER A 110 -31.26 -21.52 -9.07
C SER A 110 -32.70 -21.39 -9.54
N SER A 111 -32.86 -21.25 -10.85
CA SER A 111 -34.14 -21.44 -11.52
C SER A 111 -34.48 -22.92 -11.46
N GLY A 112 -35.05 -23.37 -10.34
CA GLY A 112 -35.45 -24.77 -10.18
C GLY A 112 -35.84 -25.11 -8.74
N LEU A 113 -37.12 -25.43 -8.58
CA LEU A 113 -37.78 -25.82 -7.33
C LEU A 113 -37.00 -26.87 -6.50
N HIS A 114 -37.05 -26.67 -5.17
CA HIS A 114 -36.92 -27.62 -4.05
C HIS A 114 -35.65 -27.55 -3.15
N SER A 115 -35.96 -27.28 -1.87
CA SER A 115 -35.24 -27.63 -0.61
C SER A 115 -33.81 -27.14 -0.41
N ASP A 116 -33.72 -25.97 0.24
CA ASP A 116 -32.99 -25.72 1.50
C ASP A 116 -31.79 -26.64 1.81
N ASP A 117 -30.67 -26.43 1.12
CA ASP A 117 -29.31 -26.62 1.67
C ASP A 117 -28.27 -25.91 0.77
N GLY A 118 -28.53 -24.64 0.45
CA GLY A 118 -27.68 -23.87 -0.46
C GLY A 118 -26.30 -23.61 0.16
N ILE A 119 -25.27 -24.25 -0.37
CA ILE A 119 -23.87 -23.89 -0.08
C ILE A 119 -23.69 -22.41 -0.45
N GLN A 120 -23.52 -21.58 0.57
CA GLN A 120 -23.16 -20.17 0.41
C GLN A 120 -21.69 -20.12 0.02
N GLU A 121 -21.40 -20.07 -1.28
CA GLU A 121 -20.05 -19.75 -1.75
C GLU A 121 -19.86 -18.23 -1.63
N GLU A 122 -19.10 -17.80 -0.62
CA GLU A 122 -18.63 -16.42 -0.53
C GLU A 122 -17.46 -16.25 -1.52
N GLU A 123 -17.66 -15.45 -2.57
CA GLU A 123 -16.58 -15.09 -3.49
C GLU A 123 -15.77 -13.96 -2.85
N PHE A 124 -14.51 -14.24 -2.55
CA PHE A 124 -13.58 -13.27 -2.00
C PHE A 124 -12.69 -12.71 -3.10
N THR A 125 -12.70 -11.40 -3.27
CA THR A 125 -11.86 -10.68 -4.23
C THR A 125 -10.94 -9.72 -3.51
N ALA A 126 -9.75 -9.53 -4.06
CA ALA A 126 -8.80 -8.53 -3.59
C ALA A 126 -8.27 -7.75 -4.78
N GLU A 127 -8.28 -6.42 -4.67
CA GLU A 127 -7.71 -5.51 -5.64
C GLU A 127 -6.46 -4.86 -5.05
N ALA A 128 -5.39 -4.77 -5.84
CA ALA A 128 -4.14 -4.14 -5.42
C ALA A 128 -3.80 -2.99 -6.36
N GLU A 129 -3.75 -1.79 -5.81
CA GLU A 129 -3.29 -0.58 -6.47
C GLU A 129 -1.84 -0.30 -6.07
N ILE A 130 -0.99 -0.03 -7.06
CA ILE A 130 0.43 0.24 -6.86
C ILE A 130 0.75 1.60 -7.44
N MET A 131 1.26 2.49 -6.59
CA MET A 131 1.79 3.77 -7.01
C MET A 131 3.31 3.78 -6.82
N ILE A 132 4.04 4.26 -7.83
CA ILE A 132 5.49 4.47 -7.78
C ILE A 132 5.74 5.97 -7.92
N ALA A 133 6.09 6.61 -6.83
CA ALA A 133 6.36 8.05 -6.80
C ALA A 133 7.73 8.39 -7.41
N GLY A 134 8.65 7.42 -7.44
CA GLY A 134 9.98 7.57 -8.02
C GLY A 134 10.94 8.45 -7.19
N ILE A 135 12.24 8.26 -7.41
CA ILE A 135 13.29 9.18 -6.95
C ILE A 135 13.60 10.09 -8.14
N TRP A 136 12.80 11.14 -8.33
CA TRP A 136 12.92 12.04 -9.49
C TRP A 136 14.31 12.71 -9.60
N ASP A 137 15.04 12.86 -8.49
CA ASP A 137 16.33 13.54 -8.48
C ASP A 137 17.52 12.71 -8.96
N LYS A 138 17.44 11.38 -9.06
CA LYS A 138 18.63 10.56 -9.42
C LYS A 138 18.76 10.18 -10.89
N PHE A 139 17.69 10.26 -11.67
CA PHE A 139 17.73 9.86 -13.08
C PHE A 139 17.98 11.04 -14.04
N HIS A 140 17.70 12.28 -13.63
CA HIS A 140 17.90 13.46 -14.48
C HIS A 140 19.32 14.07 -14.43
N THR A 141 20.22 13.58 -13.57
CA THR A 141 21.62 14.07 -13.53
C THR A 141 22.58 13.28 -14.44
N GLN A 142 22.13 12.22 -15.12
CA GLN A 142 22.99 11.42 -16.01
C GLN A 142 22.72 11.59 -17.51
N LEU A 143 21.74 12.40 -17.90
CA LEU A 143 21.55 12.81 -19.29
C LEU A 143 21.83 14.31 -19.38
N GLY A 144 23.12 14.65 -19.30
CA GLY A 144 23.58 15.94 -19.80
C GLY A 144 23.34 16.00 -21.33
N PRO A 145 23.10 17.20 -21.90
CA PRO A 145 22.89 17.33 -23.33
C PRO A 145 24.19 16.95 -24.07
N ASP A 146 24.09 15.97 -24.98
CA ASP A 146 25.08 15.71 -26.03
C ASP A 146 25.23 16.93 -26.96
#